data_AF-A0A933KK18-F1
#
_entry.id   AF-A0A933KK18-F1
#
_cell.length_a   1.000
_cell.length_b   1.000
_cell.length_c   1.000
_cell.angle_alpha   90.00
_cell.angle_beta   90.00
_cell.angle_gamma   90.00
#
_symmetry.space_group_name_H-M   'P 1'
#
loop_
_entity.id
_entity.type
_entity.pdbx_description
1 polymer ?
#
loop_
_entity_poly.entity_id
_entity_poly.type
_entity_poly.pdbx_seq_one_letter_code
_entity_poly.pdbx_strand_id
1 'polypeptide(L)'
;MTRYLRASLARPAALLVALLVLEVSWAAAQERVETSRVRIVNRFRGAIEASTDGGTTWNRIGTVLRPNPGRVQECDDKGFTAADWAPPGAVAATAVNAIHVKVAQGKRHAVLFTLQPRDLMLKTAEEVRSYFSSPTSIFTDVAAGTALFGAELAPRLGDPVWLERAGGTAPISADYVPRSGDVLVFPSFRPARRMRELRIANRAGGLAYVSYSDGSLEAIGWVKKAVGAVGRFGGSQFADVGRVRANHPGVLCVSTSPLGKIGGFQILPVAHAREPNLAYVWGAIPAWLVLAPVSPRAPALEGRSPLFLGQLQPATGRCEVRYGRAPWQPVPERVGLVKDGLAGVTELRIVWD
;
A
#
# COMPACT_ATOMS: atom_id res chain seq x y z
N MET A 1 -4.41 -38.09 67.84
CA MET A 1 -4.07 -39.51 67.65
C MET A 1 -5.32 -40.30 67.23
N THR A 2 -5.79 -40.16 65.99
CA THR A 2 -6.77 -41.10 65.41
C THR A 2 -6.80 -40.94 63.90
N ARG A 3 -6.39 -41.99 63.18
CA ARG A 3 -6.58 -42.17 61.74
C ARG A 3 -8.05 -42.48 61.49
N TYR A 4 -8.67 -41.81 60.52
CA TYR A 4 -9.87 -42.31 59.85
C TYR A 4 -9.60 -42.45 58.35
N LEU A 5 -9.63 -43.70 57.90
CA LEU A 5 -9.84 -44.14 56.53
C LEU A 5 -11.33 -44.01 56.17
N ARG A 6 -11.60 -43.89 54.86
CA ARG A 6 -12.88 -43.88 54.09
C ARG A 6 -13.13 -42.51 53.47
N ALA A 7 -13.56 -42.35 52.21
CA ALA A 7 -14.07 -43.29 51.21
C ALA A 7 -13.86 -42.71 49.80
N SER A 8 -13.80 -43.63 48.83
CA SER A 8 -14.20 -43.51 47.41
C SER A 8 -14.65 -42.13 46.92
N LEU A 9 -13.80 -41.50 46.09
CA LEU A 9 -14.19 -40.37 45.25
C LEU A 9 -14.91 -40.90 44.00
N ALA A 10 -16.22 -40.77 44.02
CA ALA A 10 -17.04 -40.80 42.81
C ALA A 10 -16.55 -39.71 41.85
N ARG A 11 -16.30 -40.10 40.59
CA ARG A 11 -15.97 -39.17 39.50
C ARG A 11 -17.17 -38.25 39.25
N PRO A 12 -17.03 -36.91 39.31
CA PRO A 12 -17.95 -36.05 38.59
C PRO A 12 -17.48 -36.01 37.13
N ALA A 13 -18.37 -36.41 36.23
CA ALA A 13 -18.29 -36.10 34.82
C ALA A 13 -18.26 -34.57 34.67
N ALA A 14 -17.07 -34.01 34.59
CA ALA A 14 -16.87 -32.63 34.17
C ALA A 14 -17.27 -32.54 32.70
N LEU A 15 -18.49 -32.04 32.51
CA LEU A 15 -19.04 -31.56 31.26
C LEU A 15 -17.97 -30.70 30.58
N LEU A 16 -17.29 -31.28 29.58
CA LEU A 16 -16.53 -30.54 28.59
C LEU A 16 -17.56 -29.71 27.81
N VAL A 17 -17.95 -28.56 28.36
CA VAL A 17 -18.37 -27.45 27.52
C VAL A 17 -17.11 -27.04 26.79
N ALA A 18 -16.87 -27.74 25.68
CA ALA A 18 -16.13 -27.21 24.59
C ALA A 18 -16.81 -25.89 24.23
N LEU A 19 -16.34 -24.81 24.87
CA LEU A 19 -16.16 -23.54 24.22
C LEU A 19 -15.25 -23.83 23.01
N LEU A 20 -15.87 -24.42 21.99
CA LEU A 20 -15.70 -24.04 20.61
C LEU A 20 -15.96 -22.53 20.59
N VAL A 21 -14.95 -21.79 21.07
CA VAL A 21 -14.53 -20.57 20.42
C VAL A 21 -14.18 -21.05 19.02
N LEU A 22 -15.23 -21.20 18.21
CA LEU A 22 -15.20 -20.77 16.84
C LEU A 22 -14.57 -19.38 16.93
N GLU A 23 -13.25 -19.33 16.77
CA GLU A 23 -12.61 -18.17 16.17
C GLU A 23 -13.22 -18.09 14.78
N VAL A 24 -14.45 -17.59 14.75
CA VAL A 24 -15.08 -17.00 13.59
C VAL A 24 -14.05 -15.99 13.17
N SER A 25 -13.34 -16.38 12.12
CA SER A 25 -12.24 -15.63 11.55
C SER A 25 -12.75 -14.22 11.37
N TRP A 26 -12.25 -13.28 12.18
CA TRP A 26 -12.56 -11.87 12.01
C TRP A 26 -11.78 -11.31 10.82
N ALA A 27 -11.68 -12.10 9.74
CA ALA A 27 -11.82 -11.57 8.41
C ALA A 27 -13.32 -11.29 8.24
N ALA A 28 -13.82 -10.23 8.89
CA ALA A 28 -14.98 -9.57 8.34
C ALA A 28 -14.58 -9.25 6.90
N ALA A 29 -15.16 -9.98 5.95
CA ALA A 29 -15.27 -9.51 4.58
C ALA A 29 -16.04 -8.19 4.70
N GLN A 30 -15.30 -7.11 4.97
CA GLN A 30 -15.85 -5.77 4.88
C GLN A 30 -16.44 -5.71 3.50
N GLU A 31 -17.74 -5.46 3.41
CA GLU A 31 -18.42 -5.32 2.13
C GLU A 31 -17.58 -4.38 1.25
N ARG A 32 -17.03 -4.92 0.16
CA ARG A 32 -16.20 -4.16 -0.77
C ARG A 32 -17.02 -3.93 -2.01
N VAL A 33 -17.04 -2.67 -2.45
CA VAL A 33 -17.70 -2.27 -3.69
C VAL A 33 -16.62 -2.15 -4.75
N GLU A 34 -16.80 -2.85 -5.88
CA GLU A 34 -15.94 -2.63 -7.03
C GLU A 34 -16.17 -1.21 -7.56
N THR A 35 -15.10 -0.42 -7.65
CA THR A 35 -15.17 0.96 -8.14
C THR A 35 -14.81 1.07 -9.62
N SER A 36 -13.97 0.16 -10.09
CA SER A 36 -13.50 0.10 -11.46
C SER A 36 -12.79 -1.22 -11.71
N ARG A 37 -12.57 -1.55 -12.97
CA ARG A 37 -11.64 -2.61 -13.39
C ARG A 37 -10.86 -2.17 -14.62
N VAL A 38 -9.59 -2.55 -14.69
CA VAL A 38 -8.74 -2.31 -15.86
C VAL A 38 -8.33 -3.64 -16.49
N ARG A 39 -8.53 -3.78 -17.80
CA ARG A 39 -8.10 -4.91 -18.61
C ARG A 39 -6.86 -4.52 -19.42
N ILE A 40 -5.83 -5.37 -19.39
CA ILE A 40 -4.56 -5.16 -20.07
C ILE A 40 -4.25 -6.38 -20.93
N VAL A 41 -4.20 -6.19 -22.25
CA VAL A 41 -3.72 -7.23 -23.16
C VAL A 41 -2.19 -7.15 -23.22
N ASN A 42 -1.48 -8.06 -22.58
CA ASN A 42 -0.01 -8.12 -22.48
C ASN A 42 0.64 -8.49 -23.83
N ARG A 43 0.52 -7.65 -24.84
CA ARG A 43 1.20 -7.78 -26.14
C ARG A 43 1.56 -6.39 -26.67
N PHE A 44 2.53 -6.28 -27.57
CA PHE A 44 2.79 -4.98 -28.21
C PHE A 44 1.52 -4.41 -28.85
N ARG A 45 1.20 -3.14 -28.55
CA ARG A 45 -0.04 -2.44 -28.92
C ARG A 45 -1.33 -3.08 -28.41
N GLY A 46 -1.23 -4.03 -27.47
CA GLY A 46 -2.39 -4.59 -26.77
C GLY A 46 -3.18 -3.50 -26.07
N ALA A 47 -4.50 -3.59 -26.10
CA ALA A 47 -5.37 -2.58 -25.53
C ALA A 47 -5.27 -2.56 -24.00
N ILE A 48 -5.37 -1.35 -23.44
CA ILE A 48 -5.62 -1.11 -22.03
C ILE A 48 -6.98 -0.43 -21.96
N GLU A 49 -7.91 -1.06 -21.28
CA GLU A 49 -9.31 -0.65 -21.23
C GLU A 49 -9.78 -0.59 -19.79
N ALA A 50 -10.65 0.35 -19.48
CA ALA A 50 -11.24 0.50 -18.16
C ALA A 50 -12.76 0.41 -18.23
N SER A 51 -13.33 -0.12 -17.15
CA SER A 51 -14.77 -0.17 -16.91
C SER A 51 -15.05 0.33 -15.50
N THR A 52 -16.16 1.05 -15.34
CA THR A 52 -16.71 1.51 -14.05
C THR A 52 -18.09 0.92 -13.76
N ASP A 53 -18.52 -0.05 -14.58
CA ASP A 53 -19.85 -0.68 -14.56
C ASP A 53 -19.77 -2.21 -14.53
N GLY A 54 -18.73 -2.75 -13.89
CA GLY A 54 -18.54 -4.19 -13.69
C GLY A 54 -18.14 -4.95 -14.96
N GLY A 55 -17.62 -4.27 -15.97
CA GLY A 55 -17.21 -4.85 -17.25
C GLY A 55 -18.29 -4.88 -18.31
N THR A 56 -19.38 -4.13 -18.13
CA THR A 56 -20.47 -4.01 -19.12
C THR A 56 -20.02 -3.15 -20.30
N THR A 57 -19.38 -2.01 -20.02
CA THR A 57 -18.77 -1.15 -21.03
C THR A 57 -17.27 -0.99 -20.79
N TRP A 58 -16.51 -0.88 -21.88
CA TRP A 58 -15.06 -0.78 -21.85
C TRP A 58 -14.60 0.43 -22.65
N ASN A 59 -13.88 1.33 -21.99
CA ASN A 59 -13.28 2.50 -22.61
C ASN A 59 -11.77 2.29 -22.73
N ARG A 60 -11.22 2.47 -23.92
CA ARG A 60 -9.77 2.38 -24.12
C ARG A 60 -9.07 3.57 -23.48
N ILE A 61 -8.13 3.30 -22.58
CA ILE A 61 -7.34 4.31 -21.86
C ILE A 61 -5.86 4.29 -22.27
N GLY A 62 -5.42 3.29 -23.03
CA GLY A 62 -4.04 3.21 -23.50
C GLY A 62 -3.71 1.92 -24.26
N THR A 63 -2.41 1.67 -24.40
CA THR A 63 -1.81 0.51 -25.05
C THR A 63 -0.53 0.06 -24.35
N VAL A 64 -0.20 -1.22 -24.51
CA VAL A 64 1.07 -1.78 -24.07
C VAL A 64 2.17 -1.43 -25.08
N LEU A 65 3.20 -0.71 -24.62
CA LEU A 65 4.40 -0.36 -25.39
C LEU A 65 5.45 -1.48 -25.39
N ARG A 66 5.57 -2.21 -24.27
CA ARG A 66 6.46 -3.37 -24.16
C ARG A 66 5.81 -4.43 -23.28
N PRO A 67 5.45 -5.60 -23.82
CA PRO A 67 4.90 -6.68 -23.02
C PRO A 67 5.97 -7.29 -22.11
N ASN A 68 5.52 -7.91 -21.02
CA ASN A 68 6.35 -8.80 -20.25
C ASN A 68 6.41 -10.16 -20.98
N PRO A 69 7.61 -10.65 -21.37
CA PRO A 69 7.76 -11.81 -22.25
C PRO A 69 7.80 -13.15 -21.51
N GLY A 70 7.56 -13.21 -20.19
CA GLY A 70 7.76 -14.45 -19.43
C GLY A 70 8.65 -14.29 -18.21
N ARG A 71 8.68 -13.13 -17.55
CA ARG A 71 9.64 -12.85 -16.49
C ARG A 71 8.98 -12.34 -15.22
N VAL A 72 9.35 -12.94 -14.10
CA VAL A 72 9.09 -12.45 -12.75
C VAL A 72 10.43 -12.34 -12.02
N GLN A 73 10.48 -11.56 -10.94
CA GLN A 73 11.69 -11.37 -10.15
C GLN A 73 11.39 -11.55 -8.67
N GLU A 74 12.13 -12.45 -8.04
CA GLU A 74 12.23 -12.50 -6.59
C GLU A 74 13.03 -11.29 -6.08
N CYS A 75 12.50 -10.58 -5.08
CA CYS A 75 13.21 -9.47 -4.46
C CYS A 75 14.42 -9.98 -3.66
N ASP A 76 15.49 -9.18 -3.61
CA ASP A 76 16.59 -9.40 -2.68
C ASP A 76 16.42 -8.55 -1.42
N ASP A 77 17.32 -8.72 -0.45
CA ASP A 77 17.25 -8.03 0.85
C ASP A 77 17.46 -6.50 0.73
N LYS A 78 17.94 -6.01 -0.42
CA LYS A 78 18.09 -4.58 -0.73
C LYS A 78 16.92 -4.05 -1.57
N GLY A 79 16.01 -4.93 -2.00
CA GLY A 79 14.88 -4.65 -2.84
C GLY A 79 13.63 -4.27 -2.06
N PHE A 80 12.48 -4.57 -2.66
CA PHE A 80 11.17 -4.22 -2.12
C PHE A 80 10.67 -5.28 -1.12
N THR A 81 11.35 -5.39 0.03
CA THR A 81 11.06 -6.37 1.11
C THR A 81 9.62 -6.26 1.63
N ALA A 82 9.07 -5.05 1.66
CA ALA A 82 7.69 -4.83 2.11
C ALA A 82 6.62 -5.52 1.26
N ALA A 83 6.95 -6.03 0.08
CA ALA A 83 6.03 -6.86 -0.68
C ALA A 83 5.73 -8.22 0.00
N ASP A 84 6.52 -8.64 0.98
CA ASP A 84 6.27 -9.88 1.74
C ASP A 84 4.93 -9.86 2.46
N TRP A 85 4.49 -8.69 2.95
CA TRP A 85 3.20 -8.54 3.62
C TRP A 85 2.00 -8.41 2.68
N ALA A 86 2.22 -8.33 1.36
CA ALA A 86 1.13 -8.36 0.40
C ALA A 86 0.60 -9.80 0.19
N PRO A 87 -0.71 -9.99 -0.07
CA PRO A 87 -1.23 -11.29 -0.50
C PRO A 87 -0.63 -11.72 -1.85
N PRO A 88 -0.34 -13.01 -2.05
CA PRO A 88 -0.07 -13.57 -3.38
C PRO A 88 -1.25 -13.36 -4.33
N GLY A 89 -0.97 -13.19 -5.62
CA GLY A 89 -1.98 -12.94 -6.65
C GLY A 89 -2.64 -11.55 -6.56
N ALA A 90 -2.02 -10.60 -5.87
CA ALA A 90 -2.60 -9.29 -5.61
C ALA A 90 -1.61 -8.15 -5.87
N VAL A 91 -2.16 -6.93 -5.96
CA VAL A 91 -1.39 -5.70 -6.02
C VAL A 91 -0.61 -5.54 -4.71
N ALA A 92 0.72 -5.52 -4.80
CA ALA A 92 1.65 -5.34 -3.68
C ALA A 92 2.10 -3.89 -3.51
N ALA A 93 1.93 -3.04 -4.53
CA ALA A 93 2.09 -1.60 -4.41
C ALA A 93 1.30 -0.89 -5.50
N THR A 94 0.77 0.28 -5.15
CA THR A 94 0.13 1.20 -6.08
C THR A 94 0.78 2.57 -5.94
N ALA A 95 1.25 3.14 -7.05
CA ALA A 95 1.95 4.40 -7.07
C ALA A 95 1.68 5.15 -8.38
N VAL A 96 1.91 6.47 -8.36
CA VAL A 96 1.78 7.31 -9.56
C VAL A 96 2.74 6.94 -10.68
N ASN A 97 3.72 6.08 -10.42
CA ASN A 97 4.75 5.70 -11.38
C ASN A 97 4.95 4.19 -11.54
N ALA A 98 4.21 3.35 -10.81
CA ALA A 98 4.29 1.89 -10.95
C ALA A 98 3.14 1.19 -10.21
N ILE A 99 2.75 0.02 -10.69
CA ILE A 99 1.93 -0.95 -9.95
C ILE A 99 2.74 -2.24 -9.86
N HIS A 100 3.02 -2.70 -8.64
CA HIS A 100 3.72 -3.97 -8.40
C HIS A 100 2.71 -5.06 -8.07
N VAL A 101 2.84 -6.23 -8.69
CA VAL A 101 1.98 -7.39 -8.44
C VAL A 101 2.81 -8.48 -7.81
N LYS A 102 2.38 -8.99 -6.66
CA LYS A 102 2.97 -10.17 -6.05
C LYS A 102 2.32 -11.41 -6.65
N VAL A 103 3.13 -12.27 -7.25
CA VAL A 103 2.70 -13.58 -7.73
C VAL A 103 2.74 -14.58 -6.60
N ALA A 104 3.88 -14.66 -5.90
CA ALA A 104 4.11 -15.63 -4.83
C ALA A 104 5.07 -15.10 -3.77
N GLN A 105 5.17 -15.84 -2.67
CA GLN A 105 6.29 -15.74 -1.76
C GLN A 105 7.45 -16.57 -2.30
N GLY A 106 8.61 -15.94 -2.52
CA GLY A 106 9.85 -16.62 -2.89
C GLY A 106 10.55 -17.26 -1.69
N LYS A 107 11.79 -17.69 -1.89
CA LYS A 107 12.64 -18.27 -0.83
C LYS A 107 13.16 -17.22 0.14
N ARG A 108 13.44 -16.02 -0.37
CA ARG A 108 13.92 -14.84 0.36
C ARG A 108 12.77 -13.87 0.58
N HIS A 109 12.20 -13.38 -0.53
CA HIS A 109 11.18 -12.34 -0.52
C HIS A 109 10.15 -12.57 -1.64
N ALA A 110 9.17 -11.69 -1.74
CA ALA A 110 8.12 -11.74 -2.75
C ALA A 110 8.66 -11.80 -4.19
N VAL A 111 7.96 -12.58 -5.02
CA VAL A 111 8.17 -12.71 -6.47
C VAL A 111 7.19 -11.81 -7.19
N LEU A 112 7.72 -10.85 -7.97
CA LEU A 112 6.95 -9.74 -8.53
C LEU A 112 7.04 -9.65 -10.06
N PHE A 113 6.00 -9.07 -10.66
CA PHE A 113 6.08 -8.36 -11.94
C PHE A 113 5.46 -6.96 -11.78
N THR A 114 5.68 -6.06 -12.74
CA THR A 114 5.30 -4.64 -12.60
C THR A 114 4.60 -4.09 -13.83
N LEU A 115 3.66 -3.15 -13.63
CA LEU A 115 3.17 -2.26 -14.67
C LEU A 115 3.85 -0.91 -14.54
N GLN A 116 4.34 -0.36 -15.66
CA GLN A 116 5.05 0.92 -15.67
C GLN A 116 4.51 1.87 -16.76
N PRO A 117 4.51 3.19 -16.51
CA PRO A 117 4.21 4.19 -17.52
C PRO A 117 5.39 4.38 -18.48
N ARG A 118 5.12 5.00 -19.64
CA ARG A 118 6.14 5.29 -20.66
C ARG A 118 7.29 6.14 -20.13
N ASP A 119 7.01 6.99 -19.14
CA ASP A 119 7.93 7.94 -18.52
C ASP A 119 9.18 7.28 -17.93
N LEU A 120 9.10 5.97 -17.63
CA LEU A 120 10.19 5.21 -17.04
C LEU A 120 10.90 4.27 -18.02
N MET A 121 10.40 4.16 -19.26
CA MET A 121 10.87 3.13 -20.20
C MET A 121 12.34 3.28 -20.59
N LEU A 122 12.84 4.52 -20.63
CA LEU A 122 14.23 4.85 -20.96
C LEU A 122 15.10 5.13 -19.73
N LYS A 123 14.56 4.97 -18.52
CA LYS A 123 15.28 5.27 -17.28
C LYS A 123 15.98 4.03 -16.75
N THR A 124 17.12 4.25 -16.12
CA THR A 124 17.84 3.29 -15.29
C THR A 124 17.21 3.19 -13.90
N ALA A 125 17.48 2.11 -13.17
CA ALA A 125 17.03 1.95 -11.78
C ALA A 125 17.52 3.12 -10.89
N GLU A 126 18.72 3.63 -11.16
CA GLU A 126 19.38 4.70 -10.41
C GLU A 126 18.72 6.06 -10.64
N GLU A 127 18.22 6.33 -11.85
CA GLU A 127 17.44 7.52 -12.18
C GLU A 127 16.03 7.48 -11.59
N VAL A 128 15.42 6.29 -11.51
CA VAL A 128 14.06 6.11 -10.99
C VAL A 128 14.00 6.39 -9.49
N ARG A 129 15.06 6.06 -8.73
CA ARG A 129 15.15 6.26 -7.27
C ARG A 129 13.96 5.67 -6.50
N SER A 130 13.47 4.53 -6.99
CA SER A 130 12.50 3.64 -6.36
C SER A 130 12.74 2.21 -6.87
N TYR A 131 12.01 1.23 -6.35
CA TYR A 131 12.06 -0.12 -6.93
C TYR A 131 11.70 -0.07 -8.42
N PHE A 132 12.52 -0.71 -9.25
CA PHE A 132 12.40 -0.72 -10.70
C PHE A 132 12.99 -2.00 -11.26
N SER A 133 12.25 -2.67 -12.14
CA SER A 133 12.74 -3.83 -12.88
C SER A 133 12.21 -3.82 -14.31
N SER A 134 13.03 -3.32 -15.24
CA SER A 134 12.70 -3.27 -16.67
C SER A 134 12.37 -4.65 -17.27
N PRO A 135 13.11 -5.74 -16.96
CA PRO A 135 12.85 -7.05 -17.58
C PRO A 135 11.55 -7.73 -17.16
N THR A 136 11.00 -7.40 -15.98
CA THR A 136 9.76 -8.00 -15.45
C THR A 136 8.56 -7.08 -15.58
N SER A 137 8.68 -6.02 -16.37
CA SER A 137 7.65 -4.99 -16.47
C SER A 137 6.88 -5.06 -17.78
N ILE A 138 5.58 -4.78 -17.69
CA ILE A 138 4.75 -4.36 -18.82
C ILE A 138 4.81 -2.83 -18.86
N PHE A 139 5.32 -2.26 -19.95
CA PHE A 139 5.30 -0.81 -20.15
C PHE A 139 4.08 -0.41 -20.96
N THR A 140 3.46 0.68 -20.54
CA THR A 140 2.22 1.21 -21.12
C THR A 140 2.45 2.63 -21.65
N ASP A 141 1.62 3.10 -22.57
CA ASP A 141 1.62 4.49 -23.02
C ASP A 141 0.84 5.43 -22.08
N VAL A 142 0.16 4.87 -21.08
CA VAL A 142 -0.51 5.62 -20.02
C VAL A 142 0.53 6.40 -19.23
N ALA A 143 0.33 7.71 -19.11
CA ALA A 143 1.27 8.60 -18.45
C ALA A 143 1.27 8.38 -16.93
N ALA A 144 2.44 8.55 -16.31
CA ALA A 144 2.56 8.57 -14.86
C ALA A 144 1.61 9.62 -14.23
N GLY A 145 0.98 9.28 -13.10
CA GLY A 145 0.05 10.14 -12.39
C GLY A 145 -1.37 10.21 -12.97
N THR A 146 -1.64 9.52 -14.09
CA THR A 146 -2.94 9.58 -14.80
C THR A 146 -3.59 8.21 -14.93
N ALA A 147 -4.92 8.17 -15.05
CA ALA A 147 -5.70 6.96 -15.31
C ALA A 147 -5.27 5.76 -14.44
N LEU A 148 -4.65 4.72 -15.04
CA LEU A 148 -4.15 3.51 -14.36
C LEU A 148 -3.12 3.82 -13.26
N PHE A 149 -2.39 4.92 -13.37
CA PHE A 149 -1.43 5.40 -12.36
C PHE A 149 -1.93 6.65 -11.62
N GLY A 150 -3.24 6.92 -11.66
CA GLY A 150 -3.85 8.11 -11.06
C GLY A 150 -4.93 7.79 -10.03
N ALA A 151 -5.68 8.82 -9.63
CA ALA A 151 -6.70 8.73 -8.60
C ALA A 151 -7.95 7.91 -8.99
N GLU A 152 -8.19 7.73 -10.28
CA GLU A 152 -9.46 7.19 -10.79
C GLU A 152 -9.43 5.67 -10.97
N LEU A 153 -8.41 5.16 -11.66
CA LEU A 153 -8.39 3.78 -12.17
C LEU A 153 -7.27 2.92 -11.58
N ALA A 154 -6.36 3.50 -10.79
CA ALA A 154 -5.33 2.72 -10.13
C ALA A 154 -5.96 1.72 -9.14
N PRO A 155 -5.53 0.46 -9.13
CA PRO A 155 -5.99 -0.50 -8.14
C PRO A 155 -5.43 -0.13 -6.75
N ARG A 156 -6.07 -0.64 -5.71
CA ARG A 156 -5.66 -0.47 -4.32
C ARG A 156 -4.75 -1.61 -3.89
N LEU A 157 -3.96 -1.35 -2.86
CA LEU A 157 -3.12 -2.37 -2.25
C LEU A 157 -3.95 -3.56 -1.78
N GLY A 158 -3.57 -4.77 -2.19
CA GLY A 158 -4.28 -6.02 -1.88
C GLY A 158 -5.46 -6.33 -2.80
N ASP A 159 -5.76 -5.51 -3.80
CA ASP A 159 -6.72 -5.88 -4.84
C ASP A 159 -6.20 -7.09 -5.65
N PRO A 160 -7.07 -8.07 -5.96
CA PRO A 160 -6.65 -9.26 -6.68
C PRO A 160 -6.32 -8.93 -8.13
N VAL A 161 -5.45 -9.75 -8.73
CA VAL A 161 -5.16 -9.70 -10.16
C VAL A 161 -5.68 -10.98 -10.80
N TRP A 162 -6.48 -10.83 -11.84
CA TRP A 162 -7.10 -11.96 -12.55
C TRP A 162 -6.51 -12.11 -13.94
N LEU A 163 -6.64 -13.32 -14.46
CA LEU A 163 -6.32 -13.71 -15.82
C LEU A 163 -7.63 -14.07 -16.53
N GLU A 164 -7.89 -13.40 -17.65
CA GLU A 164 -9.01 -13.70 -18.53
C GLU A 164 -8.58 -14.74 -19.57
N ARG A 165 -9.35 -15.82 -19.67
CA ARG A 165 -9.17 -16.92 -20.63
C ARG A 165 -10.51 -17.24 -21.30
N ALA A 166 -10.46 -18.05 -22.37
CA ALA A 166 -11.66 -18.60 -22.99
C ALA A 166 -12.41 -19.47 -21.96
N GLY A 167 -13.42 -18.91 -21.31
CA GLY A 167 -14.15 -19.54 -20.20
C GLY A 167 -14.37 -18.66 -18.98
N GLY A 168 -13.73 -17.48 -18.90
CA GLY A 168 -13.97 -16.50 -17.86
C GLY A 168 -12.69 -15.90 -17.26
N THR A 169 -12.86 -15.24 -16.12
CA THR A 169 -11.77 -14.62 -15.34
C THR A 169 -11.51 -15.40 -14.06
N ALA A 170 -10.25 -15.68 -13.75
CA ALA A 170 -9.84 -16.33 -12.51
C ALA A 170 -8.61 -15.63 -11.89
N PRO A 171 -8.40 -15.67 -10.57
CA PRO A 171 -7.17 -15.18 -9.94
C PRO A 171 -5.91 -15.80 -10.55
N ILE A 172 -4.84 -15.01 -10.67
CA ILE A 172 -3.53 -15.55 -11.07
C ILE A 172 -3.03 -16.53 -10.00
N SER A 173 -2.42 -17.64 -10.44
CA SER A 173 -1.87 -18.66 -9.56
C SER A 173 -0.50 -18.25 -9.00
N ALA A 174 -0.02 -18.96 -7.97
CA ALA A 174 1.29 -18.70 -7.36
C ALA A 174 2.47 -19.05 -8.29
N ASP A 175 2.26 -19.86 -9.32
CA ASP A 175 3.25 -20.17 -10.36
C ASP A 175 3.09 -19.30 -11.62
N TYR A 176 2.20 -18.30 -11.59
CA TYR A 176 1.92 -17.47 -12.75
C TYR A 176 3.16 -16.68 -13.19
N VAL A 177 3.46 -16.79 -14.49
CA VAL A 177 4.46 -15.97 -15.15
C VAL A 177 3.79 -15.28 -16.34
N PRO A 178 3.85 -13.94 -16.46
CA PRO A 178 3.18 -13.23 -17.54
C PRO A 178 3.61 -13.74 -18.92
N ARG A 179 2.66 -14.04 -19.80
CA ARG A 179 2.94 -14.43 -21.19
C ARG A 179 2.44 -13.38 -22.15
N SER A 180 3.15 -13.23 -23.27
CA SER A 180 2.66 -12.40 -24.37
C SER A 180 1.30 -12.90 -24.84
N GLY A 181 0.31 -12.00 -24.89
CA GLY A 181 -1.08 -12.30 -25.23
C GLY A 181 -2.00 -12.54 -24.04
N ASP A 182 -1.47 -12.65 -22.81
CA ASP A 182 -2.31 -12.74 -21.62
C ASP A 182 -3.18 -11.49 -21.46
N VAL A 183 -4.40 -11.69 -20.99
CA VAL A 183 -5.33 -10.61 -20.67
C VAL A 183 -5.45 -10.54 -19.15
N LEU A 184 -4.80 -9.54 -18.58
CA LEU A 184 -4.78 -9.30 -17.14
C LEU A 184 -5.92 -8.35 -16.76
N VAL A 185 -6.66 -8.68 -15.72
CA VAL A 185 -7.75 -7.85 -15.19
C VAL A 185 -7.43 -7.42 -13.77
N PHE A 186 -7.48 -6.13 -13.53
CA PHE A 186 -7.22 -5.45 -12.28
C PHE A 186 -8.53 -4.83 -11.78
N PRO A 187 -9.42 -5.60 -11.15
CA PRO A 187 -10.56 -5.02 -10.45
C PRO A 187 -10.04 -4.22 -9.25
N SER A 188 -10.65 -3.06 -8.99
CA SER A 188 -10.36 -2.27 -7.81
C SER A 188 -11.56 -2.21 -6.88
N PHE A 189 -11.32 -2.54 -5.62
CA PHE A 189 -12.36 -2.66 -4.62
C PHE A 189 -12.16 -1.65 -3.50
N ARG A 190 -13.19 -0.87 -3.22
CA ARG A 190 -13.20 0.07 -2.09
C ARG A 190 -13.97 -0.53 -0.92
N PRO A 191 -13.45 -0.48 0.31
CA PRO A 191 -14.22 -0.82 1.51
C PRO A 191 -15.47 0.05 1.66
N ALA A 192 -16.56 -0.50 2.19
CA ALA A 192 -17.76 0.28 2.53
C ALA A 192 -17.43 1.40 3.54
N ARG A 193 -16.69 1.05 4.60
CA ARG A 193 -16.15 1.99 5.59
C ARG A 193 -14.90 2.68 5.02
N ARG A 194 -15.10 3.83 4.37
CA ARG A 194 -14.02 4.61 3.75
C ARG A 194 -13.29 5.48 4.76
N MET A 195 -11.98 5.59 4.61
CA MET A 195 -11.22 6.66 5.28
C MET A 195 -11.66 8.05 4.80
N ARG A 196 -11.77 8.99 5.72
CA ARG A 196 -12.02 10.42 5.47
C ARG A 196 -10.85 11.29 5.87
N GLU A 197 -10.28 11.04 7.04
CA GLU A 197 -9.12 11.77 7.53
C GLU A 197 -8.17 10.81 8.23
N LEU A 198 -6.88 10.92 7.93
CA LEU A 198 -5.80 10.43 8.79
C LEU A 198 -5.25 11.63 9.52
N ARG A 199 -5.23 11.63 10.86
CA ARG A 199 -4.65 12.70 11.67
C ARG A 199 -3.57 12.16 12.60
N ILE A 200 -2.42 12.82 12.63
CA ILE A 200 -1.25 12.36 13.37
C ILE A 200 -0.66 13.52 14.17
N ALA A 201 -0.50 13.33 15.48
CA ALA A 201 0.31 14.22 16.30
C ALA A 201 1.80 13.97 16.04
N ASN A 202 2.48 14.92 15.38
CA ASN A 202 3.84 14.76 14.88
C ASN A 202 4.92 14.95 15.97
N ARG A 203 4.92 14.06 16.96
CA ARG A 203 5.89 13.99 18.05
C ARG A 203 5.98 12.57 18.56
N ALA A 204 7.11 12.15 19.13
CA ALA A 204 7.18 10.83 19.78
C ALA A 204 6.09 10.69 20.85
N GLY A 205 5.38 9.55 20.85
CA GLY A 205 4.21 9.30 21.70
C GLY A 205 2.92 10.00 21.26
N GLY A 206 2.94 10.80 20.19
CA GLY A 206 1.74 11.39 19.60
C GLY A 206 0.82 10.34 19.00
N LEU A 207 -0.50 10.51 19.13
CA LEU A 207 -1.48 9.55 18.63
C LEU A 207 -1.78 9.78 17.15
N ALA A 208 -2.07 8.70 16.45
CA ALA A 208 -2.56 8.67 15.08
C ALA A 208 -3.97 8.09 15.05
N TYR A 209 -4.89 8.78 14.37
CA TYR A 209 -6.28 8.40 14.24
C TYR A 209 -6.76 8.44 12.80
N VAL A 210 -7.77 7.64 12.51
CA VAL A 210 -8.49 7.66 11.24
C VAL A 210 -9.96 7.90 11.52
N SER A 211 -10.55 8.89 10.85
CA SER A 211 -11.99 9.05 10.77
C SER A 211 -12.53 8.41 9.50
N TYR A 212 -13.74 7.87 9.58
CA TYR A 212 -14.36 7.13 8.49
C TYR A 212 -15.68 7.74 8.02
N SER A 213 -16.17 7.29 6.87
CA SER A 213 -17.38 7.80 6.23
C SER A 213 -18.67 7.53 7.01
N ASP A 214 -18.65 6.60 7.97
CA ASP A 214 -19.74 6.31 8.90
C ASP A 214 -19.71 7.19 10.16
N GLY A 215 -18.76 8.14 10.25
CA GLY A 215 -18.57 9.02 11.40
C GLY A 215 -17.72 8.42 12.53
N SER A 216 -17.32 7.15 12.43
CA SER A 216 -16.46 6.52 13.43
C SER A 216 -15.03 7.06 13.40
N LEU A 217 -14.38 7.04 14.57
CA LEU A 217 -13.00 7.45 14.79
C LEU A 217 -12.23 6.29 15.42
N GLU A 218 -11.07 5.95 14.88
CA GLU A 218 -10.25 4.83 15.33
C GLU A 218 -8.83 5.30 15.59
N ALA A 219 -8.29 4.98 16.77
CA ALA A 219 -6.86 5.11 17.01
C ALA A 219 -6.15 3.97 16.28
N ILE A 220 -5.18 4.31 15.42
CA ILE A 220 -4.46 3.34 14.60
C ILE A 220 -3.01 3.12 15.05
N GLY A 221 -2.52 3.97 15.95
CA GLY A 221 -1.19 3.81 16.54
C GLY A 221 -0.69 5.06 17.23
N TRP A 222 0.59 5.02 17.59
CA TRP A 222 1.34 6.17 18.07
C TRP A 222 2.61 6.38 17.25
N VAL A 223 3.07 7.62 17.23
CA VAL A 223 4.30 8.03 16.57
C VAL A 223 5.49 7.58 17.39
N LYS A 224 6.31 6.69 16.83
CA LYS A 224 7.60 6.28 17.38
C LYS A 224 8.71 7.24 16.98
N LYS A 225 8.65 7.77 15.76
CA LYS A 225 9.57 8.79 15.23
C LYS A 225 8.76 9.82 14.46
N ALA A 226 8.93 11.10 14.80
CA ALA A 226 8.30 12.22 14.10
C ALA A 226 9.05 12.54 12.80
N VAL A 227 8.34 13.13 11.84
CA VAL A 227 8.95 13.69 10.63
C VAL A 227 9.29 15.16 10.86
N GLY A 228 10.44 15.59 10.37
CA GLY A 228 10.88 16.99 10.41
C GLY A 228 11.60 17.44 9.13
N ALA A 229 11.85 16.51 8.20
CA ALA A 229 12.57 16.75 6.97
C ALA A 229 11.76 16.30 5.75
N VAL A 230 12.21 16.75 4.59
CA VAL A 230 11.78 16.26 3.28
C VAL A 230 12.95 15.53 2.62
N GLY A 231 12.68 14.38 2.01
CA GLY A 231 13.65 13.52 1.34
C GLY A 231 13.42 13.39 -0.16
N ARG A 232 14.36 12.69 -0.83
CA ARG A 232 14.35 12.48 -2.28
C ARG A 232 13.65 11.17 -2.66
N PHE A 233 12.32 11.18 -2.68
CA PHE A 233 11.53 9.99 -2.97
C PHE A 233 11.11 9.94 -4.44
N GLY A 234 11.79 9.13 -5.26
CA GLY A 234 11.56 9.04 -6.71
C GLY A 234 10.16 8.54 -7.05
N GLY A 235 9.45 9.26 -7.93
CA GLY A 235 8.04 9.10 -8.24
C GLY A 235 7.18 10.30 -7.77
N SER A 236 7.67 11.09 -6.80
CA SER A 236 7.01 12.34 -6.37
C SER A 236 6.87 13.37 -7.50
N GLN A 237 7.72 13.31 -8.53
CA GLN A 237 7.62 14.19 -9.70
C GLN A 237 6.35 14.01 -10.55
N PHE A 238 5.54 12.98 -10.25
CA PHE A 238 4.28 12.70 -10.95
C PHE A 238 3.05 12.88 -10.04
N ALA A 239 3.22 13.53 -8.88
CA ALA A 239 2.14 13.79 -7.93
C ALA A 239 2.23 15.22 -7.40
N ASP A 240 1.10 15.93 -7.36
CA ASP A 240 1.02 17.29 -6.83
C ASP A 240 1.42 17.36 -5.35
N VAL A 241 1.77 18.57 -4.91
CA VAL A 241 2.10 18.88 -3.51
C VAL A 241 0.96 18.40 -2.58
N GLY A 242 1.33 17.62 -1.57
CA GLY A 242 0.42 17.09 -0.57
C GLY A 242 -0.37 15.86 -1.00
N ARG A 243 -0.19 15.34 -2.22
CA ARG A 243 -0.86 14.10 -2.65
C ARG A 243 -0.13 12.85 -2.16
N VAL A 244 -0.90 11.81 -1.90
CA VAL A 244 -0.35 10.45 -1.74
C VAL A 244 0.19 10.02 -3.09
N ARG A 245 1.50 9.79 -3.18
CA ARG A 245 2.14 9.39 -4.44
C ARG A 245 2.32 7.88 -4.55
N ALA A 246 2.46 7.18 -3.43
CA ALA A 246 2.62 5.74 -3.38
C ALA A 246 2.09 5.14 -2.08
N ASN A 247 1.53 3.94 -2.18
CA ASN A 247 1.15 3.11 -1.05
C ASN A 247 1.54 1.65 -1.29
N HIS A 248 2.17 1.05 -0.28
CA HIS A 248 2.50 -0.36 -0.20
C HIS A 248 2.48 -0.83 1.26
N PRO A 249 2.62 -2.13 1.57
CA PRO A 249 2.41 -2.66 2.92
C PRO A 249 3.32 -2.10 4.02
N GLY A 250 4.35 -1.35 3.65
CA GLY A 250 5.32 -0.75 4.56
C GLY A 250 5.42 0.78 4.44
N VAL A 251 4.74 1.42 3.48
CA VAL A 251 4.91 2.86 3.25
C VAL A 251 3.62 3.49 2.73
N LEU A 252 3.31 4.66 3.29
CA LEU A 252 2.54 5.70 2.62
C LEU A 252 3.47 6.87 2.31
N CYS A 253 3.60 7.25 1.04
CA CYS A 253 4.49 8.34 0.62
C CYS A 253 3.67 9.54 0.16
N VAL A 254 4.02 10.72 0.68
CA VAL A 254 3.37 11.99 0.35
C VAL A 254 4.35 12.87 -0.42
N SER A 255 3.90 13.43 -1.55
CA SER A 255 4.68 14.40 -2.31
C SER A 255 4.69 15.75 -1.60
N THR A 256 5.82 16.43 -1.60
CA THR A 256 5.94 17.84 -1.16
C THR A 256 6.46 18.72 -2.29
N SER A 257 6.76 18.17 -3.45
CA SER A 257 7.33 18.91 -4.58
C SER A 257 6.29 19.18 -5.66
N PRO A 258 6.46 20.23 -6.47
CA PRO A 258 5.63 20.43 -7.65
C PRO A 258 5.91 19.34 -8.69
N LEU A 259 5.00 19.17 -9.65
CA LEU A 259 5.17 18.24 -10.77
C LEU A 259 6.51 18.47 -11.49
N GLY A 260 7.15 17.38 -11.91
CA GLY A 260 8.48 17.39 -12.52
C GLY A 260 9.64 17.51 -11.53
N LYS A 261 9.39 17.72 -10.23
CA LYS A 261 10.43 17.79 -9.18
C LYS A 261 10.29 16.65 -8.17
N ILE A 262 11.38 16.30 -7.50
CA ILE A 262 11.40 15.23 -6.50
C ILE A 262 11.39 15.84 -5.11
N GLY A 263 10.51 15.39 -4.23
CA GLY A 263 10.42 15.81 -2.84
C GLY A 263 9.24 15.13 -2.13
N GLY A 264 9.47 14.62 -0.93
CA GLY A 264 8.39 14.08 -0.11
C GLY A 264 8.81 13.62 1.26
N PHE A 265 7.89 12.99 1.97
CA PHE A 265 8.17 12.22 3.18
C PHE A 265 7.38 10.92 3.16
N GLN A 266 7.71 10.00 4.07
CA GLN A 266 7.04 8.71 4.18
C GLN A 266 6.51 8.47 5.58
N ILE A 267 5.39 7.76 5.68
CA ILE A 267 4.81 7.21 6.90
C ILE A 267 5.00 5.70 6.85
N LEU A 268 5.72 5.15 7.83
CA LEU A 268 6.11 3.74 7.90
C LEU A 268 5.52 3.08 9.15
N PRO A 269 5.18 1.79 9.10
CA PRO A 269 4.97 1.00 10.29
C PRO A 269 6.32 0.56 10.89
N VAL A 270 6.34 0.35 12.21
CA VAL A 270 7.58 0.23 12.99
C VAL A 270 8.39 -1.03 12.71
N ALA A 271 7.78 -2.16 12.34
CA ALA A 271 8.52 -3.38 12.06
C ALA A 271 9.25 -3.25 10.72
N HIS A 272 8.62 -2.70 9.69
CA HIS A 272 9.29 -2.36 8.43
C HIS A 272 10.44 -1.37 8.66
N ALA A 273 10.19 -0.29 9.42
CA ALA A 273 11.23 0.69 9.74
C ALA A 273 12.45 0.09 10.46
N ARG A 274 12.34 -1.11 11.06
CA ARG A 274 13.43 -1.81 11.77
C ARG A 274 14.19 -2.81 10.90
N GLU A 275 13.77 -3.03 9.65
CA GLU A 275 14.48 -3.93 8.77
C GLU A 275 15.94 -3.46 8.54
N PRO A 276 16.91 -4.37 8.42
CA PRO A 276 18.33 -4.01 8.32
C PRO A 276 18.65 -3.06 7.16
N ASN A 277 17.98 -3.23 6.01
CA ASN A 277 18.12 -2.38 4.83
C ASN A 277 17.53 -0.96 5.01
N LEU A 278 16.79 -0.72 6.10
CA LEU A 278 16.15 0.55 6.45
C LEU A 278 16.76 1.23 7.67
N ALA A 279 17.98 0.86 8.09
CA ALA A 279 18.67 1.51 9.22
C ALA A 279 18.74 3.05 9.10
N TYR A 280 18.79 3.58 7.87
CA TYR A 280 18.79 5.02 7.60
C TYR A 280 17.52 5.75 8.08
N VAL A 281 16.39 5.05 8.20
CA VAL A 281 15.12 5.60 8.72
C VAL A 281 15.29 6.15 10.12
N TRP A 282 16.19 5.58 10.92
CA TRP A 282 16.50 6.02 12.29
C TRP A 282 17.65 7.02 12.36
N GLY A 283 18.30 7.31 11.25
CA GLY A 283 19.41 8.26 11.17
C GLY A 283 19.00 9.73 11.37
N ALA A 284 19.98 10.61 11.14
CA ALA A 284 19.90 12.04 11.45
C ALA A 284 18.90 12.84 10.59
N ILE A 285 18.46 12.32 9.44
CA ILE A 285 17.49 12.99 8.56
C ILE A 285 16.09 12.47 8.91
N PRO A 286 15.20 13.27 9.51
CA PRO A 286 13.86 12.83 9.88
C PRO A 286 12.87 12.95 8.72
N ALA A 287 13.13 12.31 7.57
CA ALA A 287 12.23 12.31 6.41
C ALA A 287 11.16 11.19 6.46
N TRP A 288 11.10 10.48 7.59
CA TRP A 288 10.22 9.35 7.84
C TRP A 288 9.48 9.54 9.16
N LEU A 289 8.16 9.48 9.12
CA LEU A 289 7.30 9.31 10.28
C LEU A 289 7.11 7.82 10.52
N VAL A 290 7.35 7.34 11.73
CA VAL A 290 7.21 5.92 12.08
C VAL A 290 6.05 5.73 13.06
N LEU A 291 5.08 4.89 12.70
CA LEU A 291 3.95 4.50 13.52
C LEU A 291 4.18 3.13 14.14
N ALA A 292 3.87 3.00 15.43
CA ALA A 292 3.80 1.72 16.12
C ALA A 292 2.34 1.43 16.51
N PRO A 293 1.97 0.15 16.70
CA PRO A 293 0.62 -0.25 17.07
C PRO A 293 0.13 0.45 18.35
N VAL A 294 -1.20 0.56 18.50
CA VAL A 294 -1.86 1.21 19.64
C VAL A 294 -1.55 0.59 21.01
N SER A 295 -1.02 -0.64 21.03
CA SER A 295 -0.49 -1.27 22.23
C SER A 295 0.56 -2.33 21.85
N PRO A 296 1.42 -2.77 22.78
CA PRO A 296 2.38 -3.84 22.52
C PRO A 296 1.74 -5.20 22.17
N ARG A 297 0.46 -5.39 22.51
CA ARG A 297 -0.31 -6.62 22.20
C ARG A 297 -1.11 -6.49 20.91
N ALA A 298 -1.23 -5.29 20.35
CA ALA A 298 -1.94 -5.08 19.09
C ALA A 298 -1.11 -5.67 17.93
N PRO A 299 -1.77 -6.14 16.86
CA PRO A 299 -1.06 -6.64 15.69
C PRO A 299 -0.12 -5.59 15.08
N ALA A 300 0.94 -6.08 14.43
CA ALA A 300 1.82 -5.25 13.61
C ALA A 300 1.02 -4.55 12.48
N LEU A 301 1.44 -3.34 12.09
CA LEU A 301 0.67 -2.49 11.16
C LEU A 301 0.94 -2.85 9.68
N GLU A 302 2.06 -3.51 9.41
CA GLU A 302 2.53 -3.91 8.09
C GLU A 302 1.47 -4.76 7.36
N GLY A 303 1.13 -4.37 6.13
CA GLY A 303 0.13 -5.07 5.32
C GLY A 303 -1.28 -5.04 5.89
N ARG A 304 -1.59 -4.13 6.82
CA ARG A 304 -2.91 -4.01 7.44
C ARG A 304 -3.62 -2.71 7.11
N SER A 305 -4.94 -2.82 7.00
CA SER A 305 -5.85 -1.68 6.97
C SER A 305 -5.72 -0.88 8.28
N PRO A 306 -5.87 0.45 8.27
CA PRO A 306 -6.31 1.25 7.13
C PRO A 306 -5.18 1.81 6.24
N LEU A 307 -3.95 1.95 6.72
CA LEU A 307 -2.90 2.64 5.96
C LEU A 307 -2.11 1.75 5.01
N PHE A 308 -1.99 0.47 5.32
CA PHE A 308 -1.10 -0.46 4.64
C PHE A 308 -1.85 -1.62 3.98
N LEU A 309 -3.17 -1.44 3.73
CA LEU A 309 -3.99 -2.34 2.90
C LEU A 309 -5.31 -1.67 2.48
N GLY A 310 -5.70 -1.82 1.21
CA GLY A 310 -7.09 -1.77 0.73
C GLY A 310 -7.81 -0.43 0.65
N GLN A 311 -7.35 0.64 1.31
CA GLN A 311 -8.09 1.91 1.37
C GLN A 311 -7.64 2.92 0.31
N LEU A 312 -6.34 3.00 0.01
CA LEU A 312 -5.74 4.16 -0.63
C LEU A 312 -5.43 3.93 -2.12
N GLN A 313 -5.67 4.96 -2.92
CA GLN A 313 -5.20 5.07 -4.31
C GLN A 313 -4.13 6.16 -4.42
N PRO A 314 -3.18 6.05 -5.37
CA PRO A 314 -2.23 7.11 -5.65
C PRO A 314 -2.93 8.36 -6.20
N ALA A 315 -2.25 9.50 -6.14
CA ALA A 315 -2.75 10.84 -6.47
C ALA A 315 -3.97 11.32 -5.65
N THR A 316 -4.44 10.54 -4.68
CA THR A 316 -5.52 10.93 -3.76
C THR A 316 -4.99 11.54 -2.46
N GLY A 317 -5.92 12.03 -1.63
CA GLY A 317 -5.61 12.63 -0.35
C GLY A 317 -5.06 14.04 -0.50
N ARG A 318 -5.31 14.90 0.49
CA ARG A 318 -4.65 16.21 0.62
C ARG A 318 -3.95 16.27 1.97
N CYS A 319 -2.63 16.34 1.94
CA CYS A 319 -1.82 16.49 3.13
C CYS A 319 -1.79 17.95 3.57
N GLU A 320 -2.15 18.17 4.82
CA GLU A 320 -2.14 19.45 5.49
C GLU A 320 -1.37 19.33 6.80
N VAL A 321 -0.78 20.44 7.21
CA VAL A 321 0.04 20.55 8.41
C VAL A 321 -0.50 21.62 9.33
N ARG A 322 -0.17 21.50 10.62
CA ARG A 322 -0.43 22.52 11.62
C ARG A 322 0.80 22.81 12.45
N TYR A 323 1.02 24.10 12.71
CA TYR A 323 2.09 24.62 13.56
C TYR A 323 1.48 25.14 14.88
N GLY A 324 1.60 24.36 15.95
CA GLY A 324 0.98 24.66 17.23
C GLY A 324 -0.54 24.70 17.15
N ARG A 325 -1.13 25.85 17.46
CA ARG A 325 -2.59 26.10 17.42
C ARG A 325 -3.05 26.85 16.16
N ALA A 326 -2.16 27.06 15.19
CA ALA A 326 -2.50 27.72 13.94
C ALA A 326 -3.58 26.94 13.15
N PRO A 327 -4.28 27.59 12.20
CA PRO A 327 -5.12 26.86 11.24
C PRO A 327 -4.35 25.78 10.48
N TRP A 328 -5.07 24.79 9.96
CA TRP A 328 -4.51 23.84 9.01
C TRP A 328 -4.12 24.56 7.72
N GLN A 329 -2.97 24.20 7.16
CA GLN A 329 -2.51 24.72 5.87
C GLN A 329 -1.96 23.58 5.02
N PRO A 330 -1.94 23.71 3.68
CA PRO A 330 -1.29 22.74 2.82
C PRO A 330 0.14 22.43 3.29
N VAL A 331 0.59 21.19 3.11
CA VAL A 331 1.99 20.84 3.36
C VAL A 331 2.91 21.78 2.55
N PRO A 332 4.00 22.31 3.13
CA PRO A 332 4.85 23.25 2.41
C PRO A 332 5.50 22.60 1.20
N GLU A 333 5.58 23.36 0.11
CA GLU A 333 6.31 22.94 -1.07
C GLU A 333 7.82 22.87 -0.77
N ARG A 334 8.42 21.69 -0.96
CA ARG A 334 9.83 21.41 -0.72
C ARG A 334 10.35 20.43 -1.76
N VAL A 335 11.49 20.79 -2.36
CA VAL A 335 12.17 20.00 -3.39
C VAL A 335 13.49 19.46 -2.85
N GLY A 336 13.77 18.19 -3.15
CA GLY A 336 15.02 17.54 -2.83
C GLY A 336 15.10 17.07 -1.38
N LEU A 337 16.29 17.20 -0.81
CA LEU A 337 16.54 16.93 0.61
C LEU A 337 16.56 18.27 1.35
N VAL A 338 15.59 18.48 2.25
CA VAL A 338 15.49 19.68 3.08
C VAL A 338 15.39 19.23 4.54
N LYS A 339 16.49 19.34 5.29
CA LYS A 339 16.65 18.73 6.63
C LYS A 339 15.66 19.25 7.67
N ASP A 340 15.20 20.47 7.49
CA ASP A 340 14.24 21.20 8.30
C ASP A 340 12.93 21.49 7.53
N GLY A 341 12.70 20.78 6.43
CA GLY A 341 11.58 21.04 5.52
C GLY A 341 10.20 20.97 6.17
N LEU A 342 10.07 20.25 7.30
CA LEU A 342 8.86 20.14 8.11
C LEU A 342 9.13 20.48 9.59
N ALA A 343 10.20 21.23 9.88
CA ALA A 343 10.50 21.65 11.25
C ALA A 343 9.34 22.49 11.83
N GLY A 344 8.99 22.26 13.09
CA GLY A 344 7.89 22.95 13.77
C GLY A 344 6.48 22.45 13.42
N VAL A 345 6.32 21.52 12.48
CA VAL A 345 5.03 20.86 12.22
C VAL A 345 4.65 20.04 13.45
N THR A 346 3.55 20.42 14.10
CA THR A 346 3.04 19.75 15.30
C THR A 346 2.01 18.66 15.01
N GLU A 347 1.25 18.80 13.92
CA GLU A 347 0.29 17.81 13.48
C GLU A 347 0.25 17.73 11.95
N LEU A 348 -0.04 16.53 11.47
CA LEU A 348 -0.27 16.21 10.06
C LEU A 348 -1.70 15.70 9.92
N ARG A 349 -2.36 16.04 8.82
CA ARG A 349 -3.54 15.32 8.38
C ARG A 349 -3.50 15.02 6.89
N ILE A 350 -4.14 13.94 6.49
CA ILE A 350 -4.44 13.65 5.08
C ILE A 350 -5.95 13.48 4.97
N VAL A 351 -6.57 14.30 4.12
CA VAL A 351 -8.04 14.32 3.95
C VAL A 351 -8.42 13.71 2.60
N TRP A 352 -9.42 12.85 2.58
CA TRP A 352 -10.02 12.23 1.40
C TRP A 352 -11.51 12.58 1.30
N ASP A 353 -11.92 13.10 0.14
CA ASP A 353 -13.29 13.54 -0.14
C ASP A 353 -14.28 12.40 -0.39
#